data_AF-A0A2N6NFV2-F1
#
_entry.id   AF-A0A2N6NFV2-F1
#
_cell.length_a   1.000
_cell.length_b   1.000
_cell.length_c   1.000
_cell.angle_alpha   90.00
_cell.angle_beta   90.00
_cell.angle_gamma   90.00
#
_symmetry.space_group_name_H-M   'P 1'
#
loop_
_entity.id
_entity.type
_entity.pdbx_description
1 polymer ?
#
loop_
_entity_poly.entity_id
_entity_poly.type
_entity_poly.pdbx_seq_one_letter_code
_entity_poly.pdbx_strand_id
1 'polypeptide(L)'
;MPPVFTERQERAITLLHHASAALNREPCTAADIEEAVDHATQALRLADNDNGIKSVANIILGGCHENQDKWNLAYYEYKAAREQCEARWTNELEQTFQYCLCKVFPRE
;
A
#
# COMPACT_ATOMS: atom_id res chain seq x y z
N MET A 1 18.66 19.61 -9.91
CA MET A 1 19.25 18.27 -9.76
C MET A 1 18.12 17.32 -9.42
N PRO A 2 17.98 16.17 -10.10
CA PRO A 2 17.06 15.14 -9.63
C PRO A 2 17.51 14.67 -8.23
N PRO A 3 16.57 14.22 -7.37
CA PRO A 3 16.93 13.62 -6.10
C PRO A 3 17.82 12.39 -6.36
N VAL A 4 18.96 12.33 -5.67
CA VAL A 4 19.85 11.16 -5.72
C VAL A 4 19.29 10.15 -4.74
N PHE A 5 18.63 9.11 -5.27
CA PHE A 5 18.17 7.98 -4.47
C PHE A 5 19.35 7.07 -4.14
N THR A 6 19.29 6.39 -3.00
CA THR A 6 20.18 5.27 -2.73
C THR A 6 19.78 4.06 -3.57
N GLU A 7 20.71 3.16 -3.89
CA GLU A 7 20.43 1.90 -4.61
C GLU A 7 19.28 1.11 -3.95
N ARG A 8 19.21 1.15 -2.62
CA ARG A 8 18.14 0.53 -1.84
C ARG A 8 16.78 1.19 -2.07
N GLN A 9 16.72 2.51 -2.12
CA GLN A 9 15.48 3.24 -2.44
C GLN A 9 15.05 3.01 -3.89
N GLU A 10 15.98 2.98 -4.84
CA GLU A 10 15.69 2.68 -6.24
C GLU A 10 15.08 1.27 -6.40
N ARG A 11 15.63 0.30 -5.67
CA ARG A 11 15.09 -1.07 -5.64
C ARG A 11 13.69 -1.11 -5.03
N ALA A 12 13.46 -0.39 -3.94
CA ALA A 12 12.14 -0.30 -3.31
C ALA A 12 11.10 0.35 -4.24
N ILE A 13 11.46 1.43 -4.93
CA ILE A 13 10.60 2.09 -5.92
C ILE A 13 10.28 1.14 -7.08
N THR A 14 11.27 0.39 -7.56
CA THR A 14 11.06 -0.62 -8.63
C THR A 14 10.07 -1.70 -8.19
N LEU A 15 10.20 -2.19 -6.96
CA LEU A 15 9.25 -3.16 -6.40
C LEU A 15 7.82 -2.58 -6.30
N LEU A 16 7.67 -1.32 -5.87
CA LEU A 16 6.36 -0.65 -5.86
C LEU A 16 5.77 -0.54 -7.27
N HIS A 17 6.59 -0.23 -8.28
CA HIS A 17 6.14 -0.23 -9.67
C HIS A 17 5.65 -1.60 -10.13
N HIS A 18 6.37 -2.69 -9.78
CA HIS A 18 5.92 -4.04 -10.10
C HIS A 18 4.62 -4.41 -9.39
N ALA A 19 4.48 -4.04 -8.11
CA ALA A 19 3.26 -4.27 -7.35
C ALA A 19 2.04 -3.57 -7.99
N SER A 20 2.18 -2.29 -8.34
CA SER A 20 1.13 -1.56 -9.05
C SER A 20 0.86 -2.13 -10.44
N ALA A 21 1.88 -2.58 -11.17
CA ALA A 21 1.71 -3.18 -12.48
C ALA A 21 0.94 -4.51 -12.41
N ALA A 22 1.16 -5.32 -11.39
CA ALA A 22 0.39 -6.55 -11.16
C ALA A 22 -1.10 -6.24 -10.94
N LEU A 23 -1.42 -5.28 -10.08
CA LEU A 23 -2.81 -4.88 -9.81
C LEU A 23 -3.55 -4.27 -11.00
N ASN A 24 -2.82 -3.71 -11.97
CA ASN A 24 -3.39 -3.10 -13.18
C ASN A 24 -3.57 -4.09 -14.35
N ARG A 25 -3.26 -5.39 -14.18
CA ARG A 25 -3.52 -6.39 -15.21
C ARG A 25 -5.02 -6.65 -15.34
N GLU A 26 -5.50 -6.88 -16.55
CA GLU A 26 -6.91 -7.18 -16.82
C GLU A 26 -7.08 -8.55 -17.50
N PRO A 27 -7.86 -9.48 -16.91
CA PRO A 27 -8.47 -9.39 -15.58
C PRO A 27 -7.43 -9.47 -14.46
N CYS A 28 -7.63 -8.72 -13.38
CA CYS A 28 -6.80 -8.84 -12.17
C CYS A 28 -7.18 -10.13 -11.45
N THR A 29 -6.21 -11.02 -11.26
CA THR A 29 -6.42 -12.34 -10.66
C THR A 29 -5.93 -12.40 -9.23
N ALA A 30 -6.32 -13.45 -8.49
CA ALA A 30 -5.78 -13.71 -7.16
C ALA A 30 -4.25 -13.85 -7.15
N ALA A 31 -3.65 -14.38 -8.23
CA ALA A 31 -2.20 -14.50 -8.35
C ALA A 31 -1.52 -13.14 -8.49
N ASP A 32 -2.15 -12.20 -9.22
CA ASP A 32 -1.63 -10.83 -9.37
C ASP A 32 -1.69 -10.07 -8.04
N ILE A 33 -2.73 -10.31 -7.24
CA ILE A 33 -2.84 -9.74 -5.89
C ILE A 33 -1.74 -10.28 -4.98
N GLU A 34 -1.45 -11.59 -5.01
CA GLU A 34 -0.35 -12.17 -4.21
C GLU A 34 1.02 -11.66 -4.67
N GLU A 35 1.24 -11.48 -5.97
CA GLU A 35 2.46 -10.84 -6.51
C GLU A 35 2.61 -9.40 -6.01
N ALA A 36 1.52 -8.63 -6.01
CA ALA A 36 1.52 -7.26 -5.50
C ALA A 36 1.82 -7.20 -3.99
N VAL A 37 1.26 -8.12 -3.20
CA VAL A 37 1.56 -8.25 -1.77
C VAL A 37 3.04 -8.54 -1.53
N ASP A 38 3.63 -9.49 -2.26
CA ASP A 38 5.05 -9.84 -2.11
C ASP A 38 5.95 -8.64 -2.44
N HIS A 39 5.73 -8.00 -3.60
CA HIS A 39 6.52 -6.84 -4.00
C HIS A 39 6.37 -5.64 -3.06
N ALA A 40 5.15 -5.31 -2.63
CA ALA A 40 4.91 -4.22 -1.68
C ALA A 40 5.53 -4.51 -0.31
N THR A 41 5.45 -5.76 0.18
CA THR A 41 6.09 -6.20 1.42
C THR A 41 7.61 -6.06 1.35
N GLN A 42 8.22 -6.47 0.23
CA GLN A 42 9.66 -6.31 0.02
C GLN A 42 10.06 -4.84 -0.05
N ALA A 43 9.29 -4.00 -0.74
CA ALA A 43 9.53 -2.55 -0.79
C ALA A 43 9.47 -1.93 0.61
N LEU A 44 8.48 -2.30 1.43
CA LEU A 44 8.33 -1.82 2.81
C LEU A 44 9.56 -2.17 3.68
N ARG A 45 10.11 -3.38 3.53
CA ARG A 45 11.35 -3.80 4.23
C ARG A 45 12.58 -3.01 3.77
N LEU A 46 12.61 -2.60 2.50
CA LEU A 46 13.71 -1.80 1.96
C LEU A 46 13.58 -0.31 2.29
N ALA A 47 12.39 0.17 2.66
CA ALA A 47 12.10 1.59 2.87
C ALA A 47 12.89 2.26 4.01
N ASP A 48 13.49 1.51 4.93
CA ASP A 48 14.24 2.03 6.10
C ASP A 48 13.48 3.15 6.86
N ASN A 49 13.85 4.43 6.70
CA ASN A 49 13.18 5.60 7.29
C ASN A 49 12.45 6.49 6.26
N ASP A 50 12.29 6.01 5.03
CA ASP A 50 11.62 6.73 3.96
C ASP A 50 10.09 6.58 4.08
N ASN A 51 9.46 7.58 4.69
CA ASN A 51 8.01 7.59 4.87
C ASN A 51 7.24 7.63 3.55
N GLY A 52 7.85 8.10 2.45
CA GLY A 52 7.22 8.10 1.13
C GLY A 52 7.11 6.70 0.55
N ILE A 53 8.17 5.90 0.65
CA ILE A 53 8.15 4.50 0.21
C ILE A 53 7.25 3.67 1.13
N LYS A 54 7.34 3.87 2.46
CA LYS A 54 6.48 3.15 3.40
C LYS A 54 5.00 3.42 3.14
N SER A 55 4.62 4.68 2.91
CA SER A 55 3.21 5.01 2.72
C SER A 55 2.64 4.39 1.46
N VAL A 56 3.37 4.44 0.35
CA VAL A 56 2.94 3.82 -0.91
C VAL A 56 2.84 2.30 -0.77
N ALA A 57 3.82 1.66 -0.12
CA ALA A 57 3.76 0.22 0.15
C ALA A 57 2.51 -0.15 0.96
N ASN A 58 2.24 0.58 2.05
CA ASN A 58 1.08 0.33 2.90
C ASN A 58 -0.25 0.61 2.19
N ILE A 59 -0.32 1.60 1.27
CA ILE A 59 -1.53 1.80 0.43
C ILE A 59 -1.78 0.58 -0.46
N ILE A 60 -0.73 0.08 -1.13
CA ILE A 60 -0.85 -1.10 -2.01
C ILE A 60 -1.26 -2.34 -1.19
N LEU A 61 -0.63 -2.57 -0.04
CA LEU A 61 -0.98 -3.67 0.86
C LEU A 61 -2.42 -3.55 1.38
N GLY A 62 -2.87 -2.34 1.73
CA GLY A 62 -4.25 -2.05 2.09
C GLY A 62 -5.23 -2.53 1.03
N GLY A 63 -5.03 -2.07 -0.21
CA GLY A 63 -5.90 -2.44 -1.34
C GLY A 63 -5.86 -3.93 -1.66
N CYS A 64 -4.70 -4.58 -1.56
CA CYS A 64 -4.60 -6.03 -1.72
C CYS A 64 -5.41 -6.78 -0.66
N HIS A 65 -5.30 -6.38 0.61
CA HIS A 65 -6.04 -6.99 1.70
C HIS A 65 -7.55 -6.75 1.60
N GLU A 66 -8.00 -5.62 1.06
CA GLU A 66 -9.42 -5.40 0.74
C GLU A 66 -9.93 -6.40 -0.31
N ASN A 67 -9.19 -6.59 -1.40
CA ASN A 67 -9.55 -7.57 -2.44
C ASN A 67 -9.59 -9.02 -1.92
N GLN A 68 -8.95 -9.28 -0.78
CA GLN A 68 -8.90 -10.58 -0.12
C GLN A 68 -9.88 -10.69 1.06
N ASP A 69 -10.77 -9.71 1.26
CA ASP A 69 -11.67 -9.62 2.41
C ASP A 69 -10.96 -9.63 3.79
N LYS A 70 -9.67 -9.29 3.84
CA LYS A 70 -8.86 -9.20 5.06
C LYS A 70 -8.96 -7.80 5.68
N TRP A 71 -10.18 -7.38 6.00
CA TRP A 71 -10.51 -6.01 6.42
C TRP A 71 -9.71 -5.48 7.62
N ASN A 72 -9.37 -6.33 8.60
CA ASN A 72 -8.52 -5.96 9.73
C ASN A 72 -7.11 -5.55 9.28
N LEU A 73 -6.49 -6.33 8.38
CA LEU A 73 -5.17 -6.02 7.86
C LEU A 73 -5.24 -4.76 7.00
N ALA A 74 -6.21 -4.67 6.09
CA ALA A 74 -6.43 -3.49 5.27
C ALA A 74 -6.52 -2.20 6.11
N TYR A 75 -7.31 -2.23 7.19
CA TYR A 75 -7.43 -1.09 8.11
C TYR A 75 -6.09 -0.66 8.70
N TYR A 76 -5.28 -1.59 9.22
CA TYR A 76 -3.99 -1.24 9.82
C TYR A 76 -2.95 -0.77 8.80
N GLU A 77 -2.97 -1.33 7.58
CA GLU A 77 -2.13 -0.85 6.48
C GLU A 77 -2.49 0.60 6.11
N TYR A 78 -3.78 0.90 5.91
CA TYR A 78 -4.21 2.27 5.62
C TYR A 78 -3.95 3.25 6.77
N LYS A 79 -4.11 2.80 8.02
CA LYS A 79 -3.76 3.60 9.19
C LYS A 79 -2.27 3.96 9.17
N ALA A 80 -1.40 2.98 8.95
CA ALA A 80 0.04 3.20 8.87
C ALA A 80 0.43 4.13 7.71
N ALA A 81 -0.19 3.95 6.54
CA ALA A 81 0.01 4.83 5.38
C ALA A 81 -0.37 6.29 5.68
N ARG A 82 -1.52 6.50 6.35
CA ARG A 82 -2.01 7.83 6.74
C ARG A 82 -1.06 8.52 7.69
N GLU A 83 -0.56 7.83 8.72
CA GLU A 83 0.41 8.35 9.68
C GLU A 83 1.75 8.74 9.02
N GLN A 84 2.12 8.09 7.92
CA GLN A 84 3.36 8.36 7.18
C GLN A 84 3.22 9.46 6.12
N CYS A 85 2.00 9.76 5.67
CA CYS A 85 1.77 10.54 4.45
C CYS A 85 0.71 11.64 4.58
N GLU A 86 0.57 12.29 5.74
CA GLU A 86 -0.46 13.32 5.99
C GLU A 86 -0.59 14.35 4.85
N ALA A 87 0.52 14.77 4.22
CA ALA A 87 0.48 15.77 3.15
C ALA A 87 -0.04 15.25 1.78
N ARG A 88 -0.05 13.94 1.54
CA ARG A 88 -0.48 13.33 0.25
C ARG A 88 -1.68 12.40 0.41
N TRP A 89 -2.28 12.37 1.59
CA TRP A 89 -3.48 11.59 1.87
C TRP A 89 -4.69 12.23 1.18
N THR A 90 -5.25 11.53 0.19
CA THR A 90 -6.36 12.05 -0.62
C THR A 90 -7.71 11.80 0.06
N ASN A 91 -8.74 12.55 -0.36
CA ASN A 91 -10.12 12.31 0.11
C ASN A 91 -10.62 10.90 -0.26
N GLU A 92 -10.17 10.36 -1.39
CA GLU A 92 -10.48 8.99 -1.80
C GLU A 92 -9.89 7.96 -0.83
N LEU A 93 -8.60 8.11 -0.47
CA LEU A 93 -7.97 7.26 0.54
C LEU A 93 -8.63 7.41 1.91
N GLU A 94 -9.06 8.61 2.29
CA GLU A 94 -9.82 8.80 3.54
C GLU A 94 -11.15 8.05 3.49
N GLN A 95 -11.88 8.08 2.37
CA GLN A 95 -13.12 7.32 2.23
C GLN A 95 -12.88 5.80 2.32
N THR A 96 -11.85 5.28 1.66
CA THR A 96 -11.45 3.87 1.76
C THR A 96 -11.09 3.48 3.19
N PHE A 97 -10.32 4.32 3.89
CA PHE A 97 -9.97 4.10 5.28
C PHE A 97 -11.20 4.09 6.21
N GLN A 98 -12.12 5.04 6.04
CA GLN A 98 -13.37 5.08 6.81
C GLN A 98 -14.27 3.87 6.49
N TYR A 99 -14.29 3.40 5.24
CA TYR A 99 -14.99 2.18 4.88
C TYR A 99 -14.40 0.96 5.61
N CYS A 100 -13.07 0.80 5.59
CA CYS A 100 -12.38 -0.24 6.34
C CYS A 100 -12.68 -0.15 7.84
N LEU A 101 -12.68 1.06 8.42
CA LEU A 101 -13.03 1.29 9.83
C LEU A 101 -14.44 0.76 10.15
N CYS A 102 -15.44 1.07 9.31
CA CYS A 102 -16.80 0.58 9.50
C CYS A 102 -16.93 -0.94 9.36
N LYS A 103 -16.10 -1.58 8.53
CA LYS A 103 -16.07 -3.03 8.36
C LYS A 103 -15.45 -3.74 9.56
N VAL A 104 -14.42 -3.13 10.17
CA VAL A 104 -13.71 -3.69 11.33
C VAL A 104 -14.42 -3.39 12.63
N PHE A 105 -14.99 -2.19 12.77
CA PHE A 105 -15.69 -1.71 13.97
C PHE A 105 -17.12 -1.27 13.61
N PRO A 106 -18.02 -2.22 13.30
CA PRO A 106 -19.41 -1.89 13.00
C PRO A 106 -20.06 -1.23 14.22
N ARG A 107 -20.83 -0.16 13.97
CA ARG A 107 -21.64 0.46 15.02
C ARG A 107 -22.87 -0.42 15.26
N GLU A 108 -23.15 -0.70 16.53
CA GLU A 108 -24.37 -1.38 17.00
C GLU A 108 -25.61 -0.51 16.77
#